data_AF-A0A6G0WEL8-F1
#
_entry.id   AF-A0A6G0WEL8-F1
#
_cell.length_a   1.000
_cell.length_b   1.000
_cell.length_c   1.000
_cell.angle_alpha   90.00
_cell.angle_beta   90.00
_cell.angle_gamma   90.00
#
_symmetry.space_group_name_H-M   'P 1'
#
loop_
_entity.id
_entity.type
_entity.pdbx_description
1 polymer ?
#
loop_
_entity_poly.entity_id
_entity_poly.type
_entity_poly.pdbx_seq_one_letter_code
_entity_poly.pdbx_strand_id
1 'polypeptide(L)'
;MTTTAVTAAVKRNLFQTICGKRNFGVGQKVTRAIWDRYETAAENPGPSFIEITRVVPSPDLKHGKAYGIKTFRGVSEGKERRVDGPLKKDWRIIA
;
A
#
# COMPACT_ATOMS: atom_id res chain seq x y z
N MET A 1 1.64 21.24 25.44
CA MET A 1 1.88 21.25 23.98
C MET A 1 2.76 20.07 23.65
N THR A 2 2.19 18.95 23.21
CA THR A 2 2.93 17.70 22.98
C THR A 2 3.40 17.68 21.52
N THR A 3 4.67 18.01 21.31
CA THR A 3 5.32 17.94 20.00
C THR A 3 5.42 16.48 19.58
N THR A 4 4.56 16.06 18.64
CA THR A 4 4.66 14.73 18.03
C THR A 4 5.90 14.75 17.12
N ALA A 5 6.94 14.02 17.53
CA ALA A 5 8.11 13.80 16.69
C ALA A 5 7.66 13.06 15.42
N VAL A 6 7.67 13.74 14.28
CA VAL A 6 7.44 13.13 12.97
C VAL A 6 8.70 12.30 12.66
N THR A 7 8.71 11.04 13.11
CA THR A 7 9.74 10.09 12.71
C THR A 7 9.74 10.00 11.19
N ALA A 8 10.88 10.28 10.56
CA ALA A 8 11.02 10.14 9.10
C ALA A 8 10.52 8.75 8.69
N ALA A 9 9.45 8.70 7.91
CA ALA A 9 8.83 7.44 7.52
C ALA A 9 9.87 6.56 6.81
N VAL A 10 10.11 5.37 7.36
CA VAL A 10 11.06 4.40 6.78
C VAL A 10 10.58 4.07 5.37
N LYS A 11 11.38 4.46 4.37
CA LYS A 11 11.09 4.23 2.95
C LYS A 11 11.18 2.74 2.62
N ARG A 12 10.03 2.06 2.54
CA ARG A 12 9.91 0.63 2.25
C ARG A 12 9.21 0.37 0.92
N ASN A 13 9.66 -0.67 0.22
CA ASN A 13 8.90 -1.20 -0.92
C ASN A 13 7.71 -2.05 -0.47
N LEU A 14 6.84 -2.43 -1.40
CA LEU A 14 5.64 -3.20 -1.09
C LEU A 14 5.96 -4.49 -0.32
N PHE A 15 6.91 -5.28 -0.80
CA PHE A 15 7.29 -6.57 -0.20
C PHE A 15 7.89 -6.40 1.19
N GLN A 16 8.76 -5.41 1.39
CA GLN A 16 9.29 -5.04 2.71
C GLN A 16 8.18 -4.58 3.67
N THR A 17 7.09 -4.06 3.14
CA THR A 17 5.93 -3.61 3.90
C THR A 17 5.00 -4.78 4.28
N ILE A 18 4.77 -5.75 3.39
CA ILE A 18 3.75 -6.80 3.58
C ILE A 18 4.29 -8.20 3.89
N CYS A 19 5.50 -8.59 3.46
CA CYS A 19 5.97 -9.97 3.59
C CYS A 19 6.20 -10.42 5.05
N GLY A 20 6.41 -9.47 5.98
CA GLY A 20 6.49 -9.77 7.41
C GLY A 20 5.14 -10.02 8.08
N LYS A 21 4.01 -9.92 7.35
CA LYS A 21 2.66 -10.18 7.85
C LYS A 21 2.24 -11.61 7.55
N ARG A 22 1.22 -12.10 8.26
CA ARG A 22 0.62 -13.42 8.02
C ARG A 22 0.22 -13.54 6.54
N ASN A 23 0.49 -14.70 5.95
CA ASN A 23 0.19 -14.99 4.54
C ASN A 23 0.74 -13.92 3.58
N PHE A 24 1.96 -13.43 3.83
CA PHE A 24 2.63 -12.38 3.07
C PHE A 24 1.80 -11.08 2.92
N GLY A 25 0.88 -10.83 3.85
CA GLY A 25 0.03 -9.64 3.85
C GLY A 25 -1.19 -9.70 2.93
N VAL A 26 -1.61 -10.88 2.47
CA VAL A 26 -2.95 -11.05 1.88
C VAL A 26 -4.03 -10.57 2.86
N GLY A 27 -4.99 -9.79 2.36
CA GLY A 27 -6.04 -9.10 3.11
C GLY A 27 -5.62 -7.75 3.69
N GLN A 28 -4.33 -7.37 3.62
CA GLN A 28 -3.90 -6.04 4.05
C GLN A 28 -4.28 -4.99 3.01
N LYS A 29 -4.70 -3.81 3.48
CA LYS A 29 -4.84 -2.62 2.65
C LYS A 29 -3.53 -1.84 2.69
N VAL A 30 -2.99 -1.53 1.51
CA VAL A 30 -1.77 -0.75 1.36
C VAL A 30 -2.04 0.50 0.54
N THR A 31 -1.28 1.55 0.79
CA THR A 31 -1.36 2.81 0.05
C THR A 31 0.04 3.31 -0.29
N ARG A 32 0.12 4.33 -1.15
CA ARG A 32 1.36 4.99 -1.57
C ARG A 32 1.36 6.45 -1.16
N ALA A 33 2.52 6.96 -0.76
CA ALA A 33 2.67 8.39 -0.43
C ALA A 33 2.30 9.35 -1.58
N ILE A 34 2.40 8.91 -2.85
CA ILE A 34 1.95 9.71 -4.00
C ILE A 34 0.43 9.97 -4.01
N TRP A 35 -0.35 9.22 -3.24
CA TRP A 35 -1.80 9.41 -3.11
C TRP A 35 -2.16 10.39 -2.00
N ASP A 36 -1.22 10.77 -1.13
CA ASP A 36 -1.45 11.68 0.01
C ASP A 36 -2.02 13.03 -0.44
N ARG A 37 -1.59 13.51 -1.62
CA ARG A 37 -2.11 14.75 -2.21
C ARG A 37 -3.62 14.73 -2.50
N TYR A 38 -4.23 13.56 -2.56
CA TYR A 38 -5.66 13.40 -2.78
C TYR A 38 -6.41 13.20 -1.48
N GLU A 39 -5.76 12.72 -0.42
CA GLU A 39 -6.41 12.45 0.86
C GLU A 39 -6.92 13.73 1.53
N THR A 40 -6.21 14.85 1.37
CA THR A 40 -6.58 16.16 1.93
C THR A 40 -7.34 17.07 0.96
N ALA A 41 -7.65 16.59 -0.24
CA ALA A 41 -8.39 17.39 -1.22
C ALA A 41 -9.83 17.61 -0.71
N ALA A 42 -10.34 18.84 -0.83
CA ALA A 42 -11.69 19.21 -0.36
C ALA A 42 -12.79 18.32 -0.97
N GLU A 43 -12.58 17.86 -2.21
CA GLU A 43 -13.49 16.98 -2.94
C GLU A 43 -13.02 15.50 -2.93
N ASN A 44 -12.37 15.04 -1.86
CA ASN A 44 -11.96 13.65 -1.79
C ASN A 44 -13.17 12.73 -1.46
N PRO A 45 -13.65 11.89 -2.40
CA PRO A 45 -14.81 11.04 -2.16
C PRO A 45 -14.50 9.84 -1.25
N GLY A 46 -13.23 9.53 -0.99
CA GLY A 46 -12.83 8.42 -0.14
C GLY A 46 -11.35 8.07 -0.25
N PRO A 47 -10.88 7.07 0.52
CA PRO A 47 -9.46 6.72 0.58
C PRO A 47 -8.96 6.08 -0.72
N SER A 48 -7.64 6.14 -0.92
CA SER A 48 -6.95 5.41 -1.98
C SER A 48 -6.09 4.28 -1.41
N PHE A 49 -6.36 3.05 -1.80
CA PHE A 49 -5.65 1.86 -1.33
C PHE A 49 -5.70 0.72 -2.34
N ILE A 50 -4.86 -0.29 -2.12
CA ILE A 50 -4.94 -1.59 -2.77
C ILE A 50 -5.13 -2.63 -1.68
N GLU A 51 -6.19 -3.43 -1.79
CA GLU A 51 -6.38 -4.60 -0.97
C GLU A 51 -5.60 -5.77 -1.59
N ILE A 52 -4.63 -6.30 -0.86
CA ILE A 52 -3.75 -7.38 -1.36
C ILE A 52 -4.52 -8.69 -1.39
N THR A 53 -4.63 -9.29 -2.57
CA THR A 53 -5.34 -10.57 -2.77
C THR A 53 -4.39 -11.74 -2.95
N ARG A 54 -3.20 -11.51 -3.52
CA ARG A 54 -2.21 -12.57 -3.77
C ARG A 54 -0.80 -12.02 -3.88
N VAL A 55 0.16 -12.77 -3.31
CA VAL A 55 1.58 -12.43 -3.34
C VAL A 55 2.39 -13.66 -3.74
N VAL A 56 3.31 -13.48 -4.68
CA VAL A 56 4.30 -14.47 -5.10
C VAL A 56 5.68 -13.82 -4.88
N PRO A 57 6.21 -13.88 -3.64
CA PRO A 57 7.48 -13.24 -3.30
C PRO A 57 8.66 -14.03 -3.89
N SER A 58 9.78 -13.36 -4.10
CA SER A 58 11.08 -14.01 -4.30
C SER A 58 11.55 -14.71 -3.02
N PRO A 59 12.51 -15.66 -3.11
CA PRO A 59 13.05 -16.34 -1.94
C PRO A 59 13.65 -15.40 -0.88
N ASP A 60 14.19 -14.25 -1.28
CA ASP A 60 14.74 -13.23 -0.38
C ASP A 60 13.68 -12.31 0.25
N LEU A 61 12.41 -12.45 -0.16
CA LEU A 61 11.25 -11.66 0.27
C LEU A 61 11.33 -10.15 -0.02
N LYS A 62 12.26 -9.70 -0.87
CA LYS A 62 12.46 -8.26 -1.17
C LYS A 62 11.77 -7.80 -2.44
N HIS A 63 11.35 -8.73 -3.29
CA HIS A 63 10.66 -8.47 -4.55
C HIS A 63 9.71 -9.62 -4.92
N GLY A 64 9.15 -9.60 -6.15
CA GLY A 64 8.26 -10.65 -6.65
C GLY A 64 7.10 -10.10 -7.47
N LYS A 65 5.96 -10.80 -7.41
CA LYS A 65 4.69 -10.36 -7.99
C LYS A 65 3.67 -10.18 -6.88
N ALA A 66 2.92 -9.09 -6.91
CA ALA A 66 1.80 -8.83 -6.01
C ALA A 66 0.58 -8.44 -6.83
N TYR A 67 -0.59 -8.83 -6.33
CA TYR A 67 -1.88 -8.59 -6.93
C TYR A 67 -2.84 -8.06 -5.87
N GLY A 68 -3.79 -7.24 -6.30
CA GLY A 68 -4.79 -6.68 -5.42
C GLY A 68 -5.89 -5.97 -6.17
N ILE A 69 -6.89 -5.53 -5.41
CA ILE A 69 -8.01 -4.73 -5.91
C ILE A 69 -7.75 -3.28 -5.51
N LYS A 70 -7.63 -2.42 -6.52
CA LYS A 70 -7.37 -1.00 -6.30
C LYS A 70 -8.68 -0.24 -6.06
N THR A 71 -8.68 0.55 -5.00
CA THR A 71 -9.66 1.60 -4.75
C THR A 71 -8.93 2.94 -4.85
N PHE A 72 -9.40 3.84 -5.70
CA PHE A 72 -8.81 5.16 -5.84
C PHE A 72 -9.89 6.21 -5.62
N ARG A 73 -9.66 7.11 -4.66
CA ARG A 73 -10.60 8.18 -4.29
C ARG A 73 -12.01 7.63 -4.02
N GLY A 74 -12.08 6.53 -3.28
CA GLY A 74 -13.34 5.84 -2.95
C GLY A 74 -13.93 4.96 -4.06
N VAL A 75 -13.40 4.99 -5.28
CA VAL A 75 -13.90 4.17 -6.40
C VAL A 75 -13.08 2.89 -6.53
N SER A 76 -13.71 1.74 -6.30
CA SER A 76 -13.09 0.43 -6.45
C SER A 76 -13.14 -0.06 -7.91
N GLU A 77 -12.03 -0.60 -8.40
CA GLU A 77 -11.98 -1.26 -9.71
C GLU A 77 -12.71 -2.62 -9.72
N GLY A 78 -13.02 -3.19 -8.55
CA GLY A 78 -13.77 -4.45 -8.40
C GLY A 78 -13.11 -5.72 -8.94
N LYS A 79 -11.91 -5.62 -9.53
CA LYS A 79 -11.18 -6.74 -10.15
C LYS A 79 -9.74 -6.79 -9.66
N GLU A 80 -9.25 -8.01 -9.41
CA GLU A 80 -7.82 -8.23 -9.11
C GLU A 80 -6.97 -7.80 -10.31
N ARG A 81 -5.93 -7.01 -10.04
CA ARG A 81 -4.88 -6.65 -11.01
C ARG A 81 -3.50 -6.76 -10.37
N ARG A 82 -2.48 -6.83 -11.23
CA ARG A 82 -1.09 -6.74 -10.80
C ARG A 82 -0.83 -5.34 -10.22
N VAL A 83 -0.14 -5.28 -9.08
CA VAL A 83 0.22 -4.00 -8.46
C VAL A 83 1.32 -3.32 -9.26
N ASP A 84 1.09 -2.04 -9.61
CA ASP A 84 2.05 -1.22 -10.33
C ASP A 84 3.12 -0.63 -9.41
N GLY A 85 4.36 -0.62 -9.89
CA GLY A 85 5.49 -0.05 -9.14
C GLY A 85 5.71 -0.64 -7.73
N PRO A 86 5.65 -1.97 -7.51
CA PRO A 86 5.72 -2.55 -6.17
C PRO A 86 7.10 -2.35 -5.51
N LEU A 87 8.13 -1.99 -6.28
CA LEU A 87 9.49 -1.72 -5.80
C LEU A 87 9.74 -0.26 -5.40
N LYS A 88 8.79 0.65 -5.65
CA LYS A 88 8.90 2.05 -5.19
C LYS A 88 8.90 2.07 -3.67
N LYS A 89 9.64 3.00 -3.05
CA LYS A 89 9.86 3.01 -1.60
C LYS A 89 8.92 3.96 -0.85
N ASP A 90 7.65 3.93 -1.23
CA ASP A 90 6.59 4.82 -0.73
C ASP A 90 5.36 4.05 -0.25
N TRP A 91 5.47 2.74 -0.04
CA TRP A 91 4.37 1.88 0.39
C TRP A 91 4.22 1.84 1.91
N ARG A 92 2.98 1.87 2.38
CA ARG A 92 2.62 1.67 3.79
C ARG A 92 1.30 0.88 3.91
N ILE A 93 1.14 0.15 5.00
CA ILE A 93 -0.14 -0.48 5.37
C ILE A 93 -1.04 0.59 6.00
N ILE A 94 -2.33 0.54 5.69
CA ILE A 94 -3.36 1.31 6.39
C ILE A 94 -4.26 0.35 7.18
N ALA A 95 -4.68 0.79 8.36
CA ALA A 95 -5.62 0.05 9.22
C ALA A 95 -7.05 0.18 8.69
#